data_AF-A0A9W7VZ87-F1
#
_entry.id   AF-A0A9W7VZ87-F1
#
_cell.length_a   1.000
_cell.length_b   1.000
_cell.length_c   1.000
_cell.angle_alpha   90.00
_cell.angle_beta   90.00
_cell.angle_gamma   90.00
#
_symmetry.space_group_name_H-M   'P 1'
#
loop_
_entity.id
_entity.type
_entity.pdbx_description
1 polymer ?
#
loop_
_entity_poly.entity_id
_entity_poly.type
_entity_poly.pdbx_seq_one_letter_code
_entity_poly.pdbx_strand_id
1 'polypeptide(L)'
;MSATSYFRITLLRSAIGLPTKTTGVLKALGLHKRLRTVYHPVSQTVAGQIFAVKELVDVQEVAEKLTPQEMKELRRPEKGYYVERRARERREDEEV
;
A
#
# COMPACT_ATOMS: atom_id res chain seq x y z
N MET A 1 -11.57 -0.89 -25.86
CA MET A 1 -10.70 -0.23 -24.87
C MET A 1 -10.04 -1.32 -24.05
N SER A 2 -8.71 -1.43 -24.08
CA SER A 2 -8.01 -2.37 -23.17
C SER A 2 -8.21 -1.85 -21.75
N ALA A 3 -8.77 -2.67 -20.87
CA ALA A 3 -8.82 -2.32 -19.45
C ALA A 3 -7.37 -2.19 -18.96
N THR A 4 -7.02 -1.04 -18.39
CA THR A 4 -5.68 -0.81 -17.83
C THR A 4 -5.61 -1.55 -16.50
N SER A 5 -5.18 -2.81 -16.49
CA SER A 5 -4.97 -3.55 -15.25
C SER A 5 -3.64 -3.18 -14.59
N TYR A 6 -3.57 -3.43 -13.29
CA TYR A 6 -2.41 -3.17 -12.44
C TYR A 6 -1.98 -4.45 -11.73
N PHE A 7 -0.67 -4.61 -11.53
CA PHE A 7 -0.14 -5.55 -10.56
C PHE A 7 -0.16 -4.92 -9.17
N ARG A 8 -0.93 -5.52 -8.27
CA ARG A 8 -0.83 -5.31 -6.82
C ARG A 8 0.27 -6.23 -6.29
N ILE A 9 1.42 -5.65 -5.94
CA ILE A 9 2.60 -6.40 -5.51
C ILE A 9 2.83 -6.14 -4.03
N THR A 10 2.91 -7.20 -3.22
CA THR A 10 3.16 -7.11 -1.78
C THR A 10 4.42 -7.87 -1.40
N LEU A 11 5.38 -7.23 -0.73
CA LEU A 11 6.59 -7.91 -0.26
C LEU A 11 6.30 -8.76 0.98
N LEU A 12 6.23 -10.07 0.85
CA LEU A 12 5.97 -10.98 1.97
C LEU A 12 7.24 -11.37 2.73
N ARG A 13 8.35 -11.60 2.02
CA ARG A 13 9.62 -12.03 2.63
C ARG A 13 10.71 -10.98 2.48
N SER A 14 11.61 -10.94 3.46
CA SER A 14 12.73 -9.99 3.46
C SER A 14 13.82 -10.45 2.50
N ALA A 15 14.51 -9.50 1.87
CA ALA A 15 15.71 -9.76 1.08
C ALA A 15 17.01 -9.74 1.90
N ILE A 16 16.91 -9.83 3.23
CA ILE A 16 18.08 -9.92 4.11
C ILE A 16 18.93 -11.13 3.72
N GLY A 17 20.24 -10.91 3.57
CA GLY A 17 21.19 -11.96 3.16
C GLY A 17 21.09 -12.38 1.68
N LEU A 18 20.25 -11.74 0.87
CA LEU A 18 20.19 -11.99 -0.57
C LEU A 18 21.17 -11.10 -1.34
N PRO A 19 21.55 -11.49 -2.58
CA PRO A 19 22.42 -10.68 -3.42
C PRO A 19 21.90 -9.26 -3.65
N THR A 20 22.83 -8.33 -3.87
CA THR A 20 22.52 -6.90 -4.13
C THR A 20 21.61 -6.70 -5.33
N LYS A 21 21.71 -7.56 -6.36
CA LYS A 21 20.83 -7.56 -7.54
C LYS A 21 19.36 -7.73 -7.17
N THR A 22 19.03 -8.72 -6.32
CA THR A 22 17.66 -8.97 -5.85
C THR A 22 17.12 -7.77 -5.07
N THR A 23 17.95 -7.21 -4.18
CA THR A 23 17.60 -6.00 -3.42
C THR A 23 17.42 -4.78 -4.35
N GLY A 24 18.20 -4.68 -5.41
CA GLY A 24 18.08 -3.65 -6.44
C GLY A 24 16.75 -3.70 -7.18
N VAL A 25 16.29 -4.90 -7.56
CA VAL A 25 14.98 -5.10 -8.20
C VAL A 25 13.83 -4.68 -7.26
N LEU A 26 13.89 -5.09 -5.98
CA LEU A 26 12.89 -4.66 -5.00
C LEU A 26 12.85 -3.14 -4.81
N LYS A 27 14.02 -2.48 -4.76
CA LYS A 27 14.10 -1.02 -4.69
C LYS A 27 13.51 -0.35 -5.93
N ALA A 28 13.78 -0.89 -7.14
CA ALA A 28 13.22 -0.38 -8.38
C ALA A 28 11.68 -0.51 -8.43
N LEU A 29 11.13 -1.59 -7.88
CA LEU A 29 9.69 -1.77 -7.71
C LEU A 29 9.08 -0.87 -6.61
N GLY A 30 9.89 -0.23 -5.76
CA GLY A 30 9.43 0.60 -4.63
C GLY A 30 9.13 -0.18 -3.34
N LEU A 31 9.63 -1.41 -3.24
CA LEU A 31 9.44 -2.31 -2.09
C LEU A 31 10.60 -2.21 -1.11
N HIS A 32 10.51 -1.24 -0.18
CA HIS A 32 11.58 -0.96 0.79
C HIS A 32 11.42 -1.68 2.15
N LYS A 33 10.20 -2.07 2.52
CA LYS A 33 9.87 -2.70 3.81
C LYS A 33 8.93 -3.88 3.58
N ARG A 34 9.03 -4.89 4.44
CA ARG A 34 8.13 -6.05 4.43
C ARG A 34 6.67 -5.62 4.64
N LEU A 35 5.74 -6.36 4.05
CA LEU A 35 4.29 -6.11 4.00
C LEU A 35 3.89 -4.78 3.33
N ARG A 36 4.81 -4.14 2.62
CA ARG A 36 4.48 -2.99 1.77
C ARG A 36 3.85 -3.49 0.48
N THR A 37 2.73 -2.87 0.12
CA THR A 37 2.06 -3.06 -1.18
C THR A 37 2.34 -1.87 -2.09
N VAL A 38 2.61 -2.15 -3.37
CA VAL A 38 2.77 -1.16 -4.45
C VAL A 38 1.92 -1.59 -5.65
N TYR A 39 1.53 -0.61 -6.47
CA TYR A 39 0.77 -0.85 -7.70
C TYR A 39 1.56 -0.37 -8.90
N HIS A 40 1.69 -1.23 -9.90
CA HIS A 40 2.34 -0.91 -11.17
C HIS A 40 1.42 -1.29 -12.33
N PRO A 41 1.35 -0.51 -13.43
CA PRO A 41 0.61 -0.91 -14.62
C PRO A 41 1.12 -2.26 -15.15
N VAL A 42 0.21 -3.09 -15.65
CA VAL A 42 0.58 -4.36 -16.27
C VAL A 42 1.42 -4.07 -17.52
N SER A 43 2.68 -4.51 -17.48
CA SER A 43 3.63 -4.41 -18.59
C SER A 43 4.65 -5.53 -18.50
N GLN A 44 5.24 -5.91 -19.65
CA GLN A 44 6.25 -6.97 -19.69
C GLN A 44 7.48 -6.66 -18.85
N THR A 45 7.90 -5.38 -18.81
CA THR A 45 9.04 -4.94 -17.99
C THR A 45 8.79 -5.17 -16.50
N VAL A 46 7.61 -4.80 -15.99
CA VAL A 46 7.24 -5.01 -14.59
C VAL A 46 7.10 -6.51 -14.31
N ALA A 47 6.51 -7.29 -15.22
CA ALA A 47 6.43 -8.73 -15.08
C ALA A 47 7.82 -9.39 -14.97
N GLY A 48 8.78 -8.98 -15.79
CA GLY A 48 10.17 -9.45 -15.69
C GLY A 48 10.83 -9.12 -14.35
N GLN A 49 10.58 -7.92 -13.81
CA GLN A 49 11.05 -7.55 -12.48
C GLN A 49 10.41 -8.42 -11.39
N ILE A 50 9.10 -8.67 -11.47
CA ILE A 50 8.38 -9.56 -10.56
C ILE A 50 8.97 -10.98 -10.60
N PHE A 51 9.19 -11.55 -11.80
CA PHE A 51 9.73 -12.90 -11.93
C PHE A 51 11.12 -13.05 -11.30
N ALA A 52 11.93 -11.99 -11.29
CA ALA A 52 13.25 -11.99 -10.65
C ALA A 52 13.20 -12.02 -9.11
N VAL A 53 12.04 -11.74 -8.50
CA VAL A 53 11.84 -11.71 -7.04
C VAL A 53 10.60 -12.50 -6.59
N LYS A 54 10.12 -13.43 -7.44
CA LYS A 54 8.84 -14.15 -7.28
C LYS A 54 8.73 -14.92 -5.96
N GLU A 55 9.84 -15.34 -5.37
CA GLU A 55 9.83 -16.07 -4.08
C GLU A 55 9.65 -15.15 -2.86
N LEU A 56 9.68 -13.83 -3.07
CA LEU A 56 9.58 -12.82 -2.00
C LEU A 56 8.26 -12.06 -2.02
N VAL A 57 7.57 -12.03 -3.16
CA VAL A 57 6.39 -11.18 -3.37
C VAL A 57 5.12 -12.00 -3.60
N ASP A 58 4.00 -11.44 -3.17
CA ASP A 58 2.67 -11.84 -3.60
C ASP A 58 2.16 -10.86 -4.64
N VAL A 59 1.51 -11.37 -5.69
CA VAL A 59 1.12 -10.59 -6.86
C VAL A 59 -0.31 -10.93 -7.24
N GLN A 60 -1.14 -9.89 -7.37
CA GLN A 60 -2.52 -10.00 -7.83
C GLN A 60 -2.76 -9.01 -8.96
N GLU A 61 -3.50 -9.42 -9.98
CA GLU A 61 -3.98 -8.49 -11.00
C GLU A 61 -5.26 -7.80 -10.50
N VAL A 62 -5.31 -6.49 -10.61
CA VAL A 62 -6.46 -5.67 -10.18
C VAL A 62 -6.83 -4.67 -11.28
N ALA A 63 -8.10 -4.27 -11.33
CA ALA A 63 -8.57 -3.29 -12.31
C ALA A 63 -8.05 -1.88 -12.02
N GLU A 64 -7.89 -1.51 -10.75
CA GLU A 64 -7.52 -0.15 -10.34
C GLU A 64 -6.40 -0.16 -9.30
N LYS A 65 -5.56 0.88 -9.35
CA LYS A 65 -4.54 1.12 -8.33
C LYS A 65 -5.13 1.88 -7.15
N LEU A 66 -4.73 1.52 -5.94
CA LEU A 66 -5.01 2.31 -4.74
C LEU A 66 -3.86 3.26 -4.44
N THR A 67 -4.21 4.51 -4.11
CA THR A 67 -3.28 5.50 -3.57
C THR A 67 -2.84 5.13 -2.15
N PRO A 68 -1.71 5.66 -1.66
CA PRO A 68 -1.29 5.46 -0.28
C PRO A 68 -2.32 5.90 0.77
N GLN A 69 -3.13 6.92 0.47
CA GLN A 69 -4.17 7.42 1.36
C GLN A 69 -5.35 6.45 1.42
N GLU A 70 -5.85 5.99 0.28
CA GLU A 70 -6.93 4.99 0.20
C GLU A 70 -6.53 3.68 0.88
N MET A 71 -5.32 3.19 0.63
CA MET A 71 -4.81 2.00 1.30
C MET A 71 -4.74 2.15 2.82
N LYS A 72 -4.47 3.36 3.32
CA LYS A 72 -4.41 3.65 4.76
C LYS A 72 -5.81 3.70 5.35
N GLU A 73 -6.76 4.31 4.64
CA GLU A 73 -8.15 4.40 5.08
C GLU A 73 -8.84 3.03 5.06
N LEU A 74 -8.58 2.19 4.05
CA LEU A 74 -9.08 0.81 4.00
C LEU A 74 -8.60 -0.05 5.19
N ARG A 75 -7.41 0.27 5.72
CA ARG A 75 -6.85 -0.38 6.91
C ARG A 75 -7.37 0.22 8.22
N ARG A 76 -8.06 1.35 8.17
CA ARG A 76 -8.55 2.05 9.36
C ARG A 76 -9.84 1.40 9.82
N PRO A 77 -9.92 0.92 11.07
CA PRO A 77 -11.17 0.45 11.62
C PRO A 77 -12.14 1.62 11.87
N GLU A 78 -13.43 1.31 11.97
CA GLU A 78 -14.44 2.28 12.36
C GLU A 78 -14.13 2.85 13.75
N LYS A 79 -14.43 4.15 13.93
CA LYS A 79 -14.25 4.78 15.24
C LYS A 79 -15.34 4.28 16.18
N GLY A 80 -14.94 3.61 17.26
CA GLY A 80 -15.85 3.15 18.31
C GLY A 80 -16.35 4.24 19.27
N TYR A 81 -16.16 5.52 18.93
CA TYR A 81 -16.63 6.66 19.73
C TYR A 81 -16.93 7.85 18.82
N TYR A 82 -17.77 8.75 19.30
CA TYR A 82 -17.97 10.07 18.73
C TYR A 82 -17.79 11.12 19.84
N VAL A 83 -17.36 12.33 19.47
CA VAL A 83 -17.17 13.42 20.43
C VAL A 83 -18.48 14.20 20.49
N GLU A 84 -19.19 14.11 21.62
CA GLU A 84 -20.49 14.77 21.81
C GLU A 84 -20.38 16.29 21.85
N ARG A 85 -19.51 16.82 22.71
CA ARG A 85 -19.24 18.25 22.84
C ARG A 85 -17.80 18.49 23.27
N ARG A 86 -17.19 19.53 22.73
CA ARG A 86 -15.87 19.98 23.16
C ARG A 86 -16.01 20.88 24.40
N ALA A 87 -15.01 20.89 25.27
CA ALA A 87 -15.04 21.70 26.49
C ALA A 87 -15.17 23.22 26.23
N ARG A 88 -14.70 23.70 25.07
CA ARG A 88 -14.84 25.09 24.64
C ARG A 88 -16.30 25.45 24.32
N GLU A 89 -16.99 24.59 23.58
CA GLU A 89 -18.41 24.75 23.21
C GLU A 89 -19.30 24.78 24.46
N ARG A 90 -18.97 23.99 25.49
CA ARG A 90 -19.69 24.02 26.77
C ARG A 90 -19.64 25.37 27.48
N ARG A 91 -18.54 26.11 27.39
CA ARG A 91 -18.39 27.41 28.07
C ARG A 91 -19.18 28.51 27.38
N GLU A 92 -19.24 28.46 26.04
CA GLU A 92 -20.00 29.42 25.24
C GLU A 92 -21.52 29.27 25.47
N ASP A 93 -22.02 28.07 25.78
CA ASP A 93 -23.42 27.81 26.16
C ASP A 93 -23.77 28.27 27.61
N GLU A 94 -22.79 28.30 28.53
CA GLU A 94 -23.00 28.69 29.94
C GLU A 94 -22.94 30.21 30.16
N GLU A 95 -22.42 30.96 29.18
CA GLU A 95 -22.33 32.43 29.21
C GLU A 95 -23.53 33.14 28.53
N VAL A 96 -24.49 32.40 27.98
CA VAL A 96 -25.73 32.89 27.34
C VAL A 96 -26.95 32.77 28.25
#